data_AF-A0A2E6JJ45-F1
#
_entry.id   AF-A0A2E6JJ45-F1
#
_cell.length_a   1.000
_cell.length_b   1.000
_cell.length_c   1.000
_cell.angle_alpha   90.00
_cell.angle_beta   90.00
_cell.angle_gamma   90.00
#
_symmetry.space_group_name_H-M   'P 1'
#
loop_
_entity.id
_entity.type
_entity.pdbx_description
1 polymer ?
#
loop_
_entity_poly.entity_id
_entity_poly.type
_entity_poly.pdbx_seq_one_letter_code
_entity_poly.pdbx_strand_id
1 'polypeptide(L)' 'MIPVEGHKNLYRDEKSGAIINCDITGYNMYKKSKHKKQSQQSRINEMQKEIDELKSLLSQLVEKQS' A
#
# COMPACT_ATOMS: atom_id res chain seq x y z
N MET A 1 21.46 -6.05 23.12
CA MET A 1 21.21 -6.54 21.74
C MET A 1 22.55 -6.87 21.10
N ILE A 2 22.70 -8.09 20.58
CA ILE A 2 23.98 -8.60 20.04
C ILE A 2 23.90 -8.56 18.50
N PRO A 3 24.85 -7.93 17.79
CA PRO A 3 24.84 -7.93 16.32
C PRO A 3 25.01 -9.34 15.77
N VAL A 4 24.32 -9.67 14.68
CA VAL A 4 24.48 -10.95 13.97
C VAL A 4 25.64 -10.84 12.98
N GLU A 5 26.57 -11.78 13.04
CA GLU A 5 27.75 -11.82 12.17
C GLU A 5 27.36 -11.84 10.69
N GLY A 6 28.04 -11.05 9.86
CA GLY A 6 27.75 -10.91 8.43
C GLY A 6 26.49 -10.10 8.10
N HIS A 7 25.70 -9.66 9.08
CA HIS A 7 24.42 -8.99 8.84
C HIS A 7 24.30 -7.64 9.55
N LYS A 8 24.57 -6.55 8.81
CA LYS A 8 24.61 -5.17 9.32
C LYS A 8 23.34 -4.72 10.07
N ASN A 9 22.18 -5.20 9.67
CA ASN A 9 20.89 -4.73 10.19
C ASN A 9 20.19 -5.75 11.09
N LEU A 10 20.82 -6.90 11.39
CA LEU A 10 20.21 -7.95 12.22
C LEU A 10 20.83 -7.98 13.60
N TYR A 11 19.97 -8.01 14.62
CA TYR A 11 20.37 -8.03 16.02
C TYR A 11 19.64 -9.14 16.76
N ARG A 12 20.34 -9.87 17.61
CA ARG A 12 19.77 -10.85 18.52
C ARG A 12 19.39 -10.17 19.83
N ASP A 13 18.14 -10.36 20.24
CA ASP A 13 17.68 -9.98 21.57
C ASP A 13 18.28 -10.92 22.63
N GLU A 14 18.77 -10.34 23.72
CA GLU A 14 19.54 -11.08 24.74
C GLU A 14 18.66 -11.91 25.66
N LYS A 15 17.39 -11.53 25.84
CA LYS A 15 16.46 -12.23 26.74
C LYS A 15 15.75 -13.37 26.05
N SER A 16 15.28 -13.13 24.83
CA SER A 16 14.47 -14.08 24.07
C SER A 16 15.25 -14.88 23.04
N GLY A 17 16.44 -14.41 22.64
CA GLY A 17 17.20 -15.00 21.53
C GLY A 17 16.63 -14.71 20.14
N ALA A 18 15.56 -13.92 20.03
CA ALA A 18 14.93 -13.57 18.76
C ALA A 18 15.88 -12.71 17.89
N ILE A 19 15.88 -12.95 16.57
CA ILE A 19 16.60 -12.12 15.60
C ILE A 19 15.65 -11.03 15.09
N ILE A 20 16.06 -9.77 15.24
CA ILE A 20 15.29 -8.59 14.91
C ILE A 20 16.00 -7.83 13.78
N ASN A 21 15.25 -7.50 12.74
CA ASN A 21 15.72 -6.60 11.69
C ASN A 21 15.50 -5.15 12.11
N CYS A 22 16.58 -4.40 12.22
CA CYS A 22 16.62 -2.99 12.61
C CYS A 22 16.86 -2.05 11.41
N ASP A 23 16.64 -2.50 10.17
CA ASP A 23 16.73 -1.67 8.97
C ASP A 23 15.53 -0.70 8.88
N ILE A 24 15.65 0.42 9.58
CA ILE A 24 14.63 1.47 9.61
C ILE A 24 14.46 2.09 8.21
N THR A 25 15.55 2.25 7.47
CA THR A 25 15.54 2.86 6.13
C THR A 25 14.80 1.97 5.14
N GLY A 26 15.17 0.69 5.05
CA GLY A 26 14.49 -0.30 4.21
C GLY A 26 13.01 -0.42 4.55
N TYR A 27 12.67 -0.48 5.84
CA TYR A 27 11.28 -0.53 6.29
C TYR A 27 10.49 0.72 5.90
N ASN A 28 11.08 1.91 6.03
CA ASN A 28 10.43 3.16 5.64
C ASN A 28 10.23 3.26 4.13
N MET A 29 11.20 2.82 3.31
CA MET A 29 11.05 2.74 1.86
C MET A 29 9.93 1.79 1.46
N TYR A 30 9.86 0.60 2.06
CA TYR A 30 8.77 -0.35 1.85
C TYR A 30 7.41 0.26 2.18
N LYS A 31 7.26 0.89 3.35
CA LYS A 31 6.01 1.56 3.74
C LYS A 31 5.58 2.63 2.74
N LYS A 32 6.52 3.47 2.28
CA LYS A 32 6.26 4.50 1.26
C LYS A 32 5.76 3.87 -0.04
N SER A 33 6.43 2.82 -0.53
CA SER A 33 6.02 2.10 -1.74
C SER A 33 4.64 1.47 -1.60
N LYS A 34 4.37 0.80 -0.47
CA LYS A 34 3.05 0.23 -0.16
C LYS A 34 1.96 1.29 -0.17
N HIS A 35 2.19 2.43 0.50
CA HIS A 35 1.22 3.52 0.56
C HIS A 35 0.97 4.14 -0.82
N LYS A 36 2.02 4.34 -1.62
CA LYS A 36 1.89 4.81 -3.00
C LYS A 36 1.02 3.87 -3.84
N LYS A 37 1.25 2.56 -3.76
CA LYS A 37 0.44 1.56 -4.47
C LYS A 37 -1.02 1.57 -4.01
N GLN A 38 -1.27 1.66 -2.70
CA GLN A 38 -2.63 1.73 -2.16
C GLN A 38 -3.36 3.00 -2.61
N SER A 39 -2.70 4.16 -2.57
CA SER A 39 -3.26 5.42 -3.05
C SER A 39 -3.58 5.37 -4.55
N GLN A 40 -2.68 4.81 -5.36
CA GLN A 40 -2.93 4.61 -6.79
C GLN A 40 -4.14 3.70 -7.04
N GLN A 41 -4.27 2.61 -6.28
CA GLN A 41 -5.42 1.72 -6.40
C GLN A 41 -6.72 2.41 -5.99
N SER A 42 -6.73 3.20 -4.91
CA SER A 42 -7.90 3.97 -4.49
C SER A 42 -8.35 4.91 -5.60
N ARG A 43 -7.42 5.66 -6.20
CA ARG A 43 -7.72 6.58 -7.31
C ARG A 43 -8.29 5.86 -8.53
N ILE A 44 -7.78 4.67 -8.86
CA ILE A 44 -8.34 3.86 -9.96
C ILE A 44 -9.77 3.42 -9.64
N ASN A 45 -10.02 2.97 -8.41
CA ASN A 45 -11.36 2.55 -7.99
C ASN A 45 -12.35 3.72 -7.99
N GLU A 46 -11.92 4.90 -7.55
CA GLU A 46 -12.71 6.14 -7.58
C GLU A 46 -13.07 6.53 -9.02
N MET A 47 -12.08 6.54 -9.93
CA MET A 47 -12.35 6.82 -11.35
C MET A 47 -13.31 5.80 -11.98
N GLN A 48 -13.20 4.51 -11.64
CA GLN A 48 -14.14 3.49 -12.13
C GLN A 48 -15.57 3.77 -11.65
N LYS A 49 -15.73 4.14 -10.38
CA LYS A 49 -17.04 4.50 -9.81
C LYS A 49 -17.63 5.73 -10.51
N GLU A 50 -16.83 6.77 -10.74
CA GLU A 50 -17.27 7.97 -11.46
C GLU A 50 -17.69 7.63 -12.90
N ILE A 51 -16.95 6.76 -13.59
CA ILE A 51 -17.32 6.29 -14.94
C ILE A 51 -18.65 5.55 -14.93
N ASP A 52 -18.89 4.68 -13.96
CA ASP A 52 -20.14 3.92 -13.88
C ASP A 52 -21.33 4.82 -13.53
N GLU A 53 -21.12 5.84 -12.68
CA GLU A 53 -22.11 6.88 -12.42
C GLU A 53 -22.44 7.69 -13.69
N LEU A 54 -21.44 8.12 -14.45
CA LEU A 54 -21.63 8.80 -15.72
C LEU A 54 -22.42 7.95 -16.72
N LYS A 55 -22.10 6.66 -16.86
CA LYS A 55 -22.87 5.73 -17.72
C LYS A 55 -24.34 5.62 -17.29
N SER A 56 -24.59 5.55 -15.99
CA SER A 56 -25.95 5.50 -15.44
C SER A 56 -26.73 6.77 -15.77
N LEU A 57 -26.13 7.94 -15.57
CA LEU A 57 -26.74 9.23 -15.90
C LEU A 57 -27.04 9.34 -17.40
N LEU A 58 -26.11 8.93 -18.26
CA LEU A 58 -26.32 8.91 -19.71
C LEU A 58 -27.48 7.98 -20.12
N SER A 59 -27.56 6.80 -19.51
CA SER A 59 -28.64 5.84 -19.79
C SER A 59 -30.01 6.44 -19.42
N GLN A 60 -30.11 7.07 -18.25
CA GLN A 60 -31.33 7.75 -17.83
C GLN A 60 -31.73 8.91 -18.75
N LEU A 61 -30.76 9.63 -19.31
CA LEU A 61 -31.04 10.70 -20.27
C LEU A 61 -31.58 10.17 -21.60
N VAL A 62 -31.01 9.08 -22.10
CA VAL A 62 -31.48 8.42 -23.34
C VAL A 62 -32.89 7.85 -23.15
N GLU A 63 -33.15 7.20 -22.01
CA GLU A 63 -34.48 6.66 -21.68
C GLU A 63 -35.55 7.75 -21.57
N LYS A 64 -35.21 8.94 -21.07
CA LYS A 64 -36.16 10.07 -20.99
C LYS A 64 -36.47 10.75 -22.32
N GLN A 65 -35.64 10.56 -23.34
CA GLN A 65 -35.85 11.11 -24.69
C GLN A 65 -36.57 10.15 -25.63
N SER A 66 -36.74 8.88 -25.23
CA SER A 66 -37.48 7.85 -25.95
C SER A 66 -38.95 7.83 -25.51
#